data_AF-E2SHG8-F1
#
_entry.id   AF-E2SHG8-F1
#
_cell.length_a   1.000
_cell.length_b   1.000
_cell.length_c   1.000
_cell.angle_alpha   90.00
_cell.angle_beta   90.00
_cell.angle_gamma   90.00
#
_symmetry.space_group_name_H-M   'P 1'
#
loop_
_entity.id
_entity.type
_entity.pdbx_description
1 polymer ?
#
loop_
_entity_poly.entity_id
_entity_poly.type
_entity_poly.pdbx_seq_one_letter_code
_entity_poly.pdbx_strand_id
1 'polypeptide(L)'
;MEFSDDYKRKLNILIPYYRNQYLKETGNGKWQQAVFYADDKTKLPICSSMTYCGLEKQGKLVRDEIYEFAAAKLYKLAKENIEWNQIIDVTVNQLHQLMDYRKEEECINILETACISLEVCSNILYYGEILWLFKILKAYLTARNKIISEREFYHLDAITPIYQGSLKELAMYYLYVYANHHEDEKVTYIVGKYDYHSTQMISNQLFAMATDLRNGRMLKFLESGKQLEAVFKETENWLQLYHLYMDIYAFLIEINEENANLYIEKAMKLLSNIQLNDNQKYMAYKNIGTILLYANKYEQSIVWLKKAVHLSDMKLVRCTLCICHAYHMLKLAIPSEYLRINNPTKGDSVDWALYAIYHNFKAGQIEEQKKYLIKKFYLY
;
A
#
# COMPACT_ATOMS: atom_id res chain seq x y z
N MET A 1 13.35 14.94 -32.83
CA MET A 1 13.08 13.49 -32.72
C MET A 1 11.58 13.37 -32.67
N GLU A 2 10.97 12.57 -33.54
CA GLU A 2 9.52 12.42 -33.56
C GLU A 2 9.07 11.62 -32.34
N PHE A 3 7.94 12.00 -31.73
CA PHE A 3 7.34 11.29 -30.60
C PHE A 3 6.85 9.91 -31.02
N SER A 4 7.13 8.91 -30.19
CA SER A 4 6.59 7.57 -30.38
C SER A 4 5.06 7.56 -30.24
N ASP A 5 4.41 6.60 -30.89
CA ASP A 5 2.96 6.40 -30.76
C ASP A 5 2.54 6.14 -29.31
N ASP A 6 3.38 5.45 -28.55
CA ASP A 6 3.15 5.19 -27.13
C ASP A 6 3.19 6.49 -26.31
N TYR A 7 4.17 7.35 -26.55
CA TYR A 7 4.27 8.66 -25.92
C TYR A 7 3.09 9.55 -26.28
N LYS A 8 2.67 9.56 -27.55
CA LYS A 8 1.47 10.29 -28.01
C LYS A 8 0.19 9.82 -27.30
N ARG A 9 0.03 8.51 -27.07
CA ARG A 9 -1.11 7.96 -26.30
C ARG A 9 -1.12 8.44 -24.86
N LYS A 10 0.05 8.53 -24.21
CA LYS A 10 0.19 9.09 -22.86
C LYS A 10 -0.25 10.57 -22.83
N LEU A 11 0.18 11.35 -23.83
CA LEU A 11 -0.22 12.76 -23.94
C LEU A 11 -1.71 12.95 -24.24
N ASN A 12 -2.34 12.02 -24.97
CA ASN A 12 -3.80 12.02 -25.20
C ASN A 12 -4.62 11.87 -23.90
N ILE A 13 -4.01 11.41 -22.81
CA ILE A 13 -4.64 11.33 -21.48
C ILE A 13 -4.29 12.56 -20.65
N LEU A 14 -3.00 12.93 -20.60
CA LEU A 14 -2.51 14.01 -19.75
C LEU A 14 -3.02 15.40 -20.13
N ILE A 15 -2.99 15.74 -21.42
CA ILE A 15 -3.38 17.08 -21.88
C ILE A 15 -4.86 17.36 -21.56
N PRO A 16 -5.82 16.49 -21.93
CA PRO A 16 -7.22 16.72 -21.60
C PRO A 16 -7.47 16.70 -20.10
N TYR A 17 -6.77 15.84 -19.35
CA TYR A 17 -6.87 15.80 -17.89
C TYR A 17 -6.53 17.17 -17.29
N TYR A 18 -5.34 17.71 -17.57
CA TYR A 18 -4.90 18.98 -17.03
C TYR A 18 -5.76 20.15 -17.50
N ARG A 19 -6.11 20.21 -18.79
CA ARG A 19 -7.01 21.23 -19.32
C ARG A 19 -8.34 21.25 -18.56
N ASN A 20 -8.95 20.08 -18.37
CA ASN A 20 -10.23 19.97 -17.68
C ASN A 20 -10.13 20.33 -16.19
N GLN A 21 -9.02 20.00 -15.51
CA GLN A 21 -8.77 20.44 -14.14
C GLN A 21 -8.70 21.97 -14.06
N TYR A 22 -7.87 22.60 -14.89
CA TYR A 22 -7.79 24.06 -14.93
C TYR A 22 -9.12 24.74 -15.26
N LEU A 23 -9.92 24.17 -16.16
CA LEU A 23 -11.26 24.67 -16.47
C LEU A 23 -12.17 24.61 -15.23
N LYS A 24 -12.20 23.47 -14.52
CA LYS A 24 -13.01 23.29 -13.31
C LYS A 24 -12.59 24.23 -12.18
N GLU A 25 -11.29 24.43 -12.00
CA GLU A 25 -10.74 25.23 -10.91
C GLU A 25 -10.89 26.74 -11.14
N THR A 26 -10.76 27.20 -12.39
CA THR A 26 -10.72 28.64 -12.69
C THR A 26 -12.00 29.18 -13.31
N GLY A 27 -12.87 28.31 -13.87
CA GLY A 27 -14.02 28.72 -14.68
C GLY A 27 -13.65 29.48 -15.95
N ASN A 28 -12.36 29.57 -16.29
CA ASN A 28 -11.89 30.42 -17.38
C ASN A 28 -12.13 29.73 -18.75
N GLY A 29 -12.84 30.44 -19.63
CA GLY A 29 -13.15 29.99 -21.00
C GLY A 29 -11.92 29.64 -21.84
N LYS A 30 -10.71 30.13 -21.51
CA LYS A 30 -9.47 29.76 -22.21
C LYS A 30 -9.15 28.26 -22.16
N TRP A 31 -9.69 27.57 -21.16
CA TRP A 31 -9.52 26.13 -21.00
C TRP A 31 -10.64 25.31 -21.67
N GLN A 32 -11.64 25.98 -22.26
CA GLN A 32 -12.58 25.30 -23.16
C GLN A 32 -11.80 24.78 -24.36
N GLN A 33 -12.13 23.56 -24.79
CA GLN A 33 -11.41 22.82 -25.82
C GLN A 33 -11.11 23.65 -27.07
N ALA A 34 -12.13 24.33 -27.64
CA ALA A 34 -11.96 25.15 -28.84
C ALA A 34 -10.98 26.32 -28.67
N VAL A 35 -10.94 26.94 -27.49
CA VAL A 35 -10.06 28.09 -27.19
C VAL A 35 -8.65 27.61 -26.83
N PHE A 36 -8.55 26.47 -26.15
CA PHE A 36 -7.28 25.89 -25.75
C PHE A 36 -6.38 25.56 -26.95
N TYR A 37 -6.98 25.01 -28.02
CA TYR A 37 -6.30 24.70 -29.28
C TYR A 37 -6.23 25.87 -30.27
N ALA A 38 -6.52 27.11 -29.83
CA ALA A 38 -6.37 28.32 -30.63
C ALA A 38 -5.12 29.10 -30.22
N ASP A 39 -4.40 29.61 -31.21
CA ASP A 39 -3.24 30.47 -30.99
C ASP A 39 -3.68 31.79 -30.33
N ASP A 40 -2.96 32.22 -29.30
CA ASP A 40 -3.39 33.37 -28.48
C ASP A 40 -3.32 34.70 -29.23
N LYS A 41 -2.47 34.82 -30.24
CA LYS A 41 -2.27 36.06 -31.00
C LYS A 41 -3.25 36.17 -32.15
N THR A 42 -3.35 35.11 -32.95
CA THR A 42 -4.16 35.07 -34.18
C THR A 42 -5.61 34.66 -33.92
N LYS A 43 -5.89 34.03 -32.76
CA LYS A 43 -7.19 33.41 -32.42
C LYS A 43 -7.62 32.30 -33.40
N LEU A 44 -6.70 31.83 -34.25
CA LEU A 44 -6.97 30.75 -35.19
C LEU A 44 -6.62 29.40 -34.55
N PRO A 45 -7.39 28.34 -34.84
CA PRO A 45 -7.11 27.00 -34.34
C PRO A 45 -5.83 26.45 -34.99
N ILE A 46 -4.95 25.83 -34.19
CA ILE A 46 -3.70 25.25 -34.69
C ILE A 46 -3.91 23.96 -35.51
N CYS A 47 -5.10 23.35 -35.41
CA CYS A 47 -5.54 22.23 -36.22
C CYS A 47 -7.07 22.16 -36.30
N SER A 48 -7.61 21.32 -37.18
CA SER A 48 -9.07 21.15 -37.30
C SER A 48 -9.71 20.65 -35.99
N SER A 49 -10.98 21.00 -35.76
CA SER A 49 -11.73 20.51 -34.60
C SER A 49 -11.83 19.00 -34.54
N MET A 50 -11.99 18.34 -35.68
CA MET A 50 -11.96 16.88 -35.78
C MET A 50 -10.63 16.30 -35.28
N THR A 51 -9.51 16.99 -35.53
CA THR A 51 -8.17 16.55 -35.13
C THR A 51 -7.98 16.61 -33.62
N TYR A 52 -8.21 17.77 -32.98
CA TYR A 52 -8.01 17.85 -31.52
C TYR A 52 -9.09 17.09 -30.75
N CYS A 53 -10.33 17.00 -31.26
CA CYS A 53 -11.35 16.15 -30.65
C CYS A 53 -10.96 14.66 -30.73
N GLY A 54 -10.35 14.23 -31.85
CA GLY A 54 -9.83 12.88 -31.99
C GLY A 54 -8.70 12.58 -31.02
N LEU A 55 -7.80 13.54 -30.79
CA LEU A 55 -6.74 13.49 -29.77
C LEU A 55 -7.35 13.29 -28.37
N GLU A 56 -8.23 14.19 -27.93
CA GLU A 56 -8.75 14.15 -26.56
C GLU A 56 -9.65 12.92 -26.30
N LYS A 57 -10.27 12.37 -27.35
CA LYS A 57 -11.02 11.11 -27.30
C LYS A 57 -10.15 9.87 -27.46
N GLN A 58 -8.83 10.04 -27.51
CA GLN A 58 -7.85 8.96 -27.69
C GLN A 58 -8.02 8.16 -28.99
N GLY A 59 -8.79 8.68 -29.95
CA GLY A 59 -9.08 8.03 -31.23
C GLY A 59 -8.13 8.42 -32.36
N LYS A 60 -7.22 9.37 -32.13
CA LYS A 60 -6.27 9.84 -33.13
C LYS A 60 -4.92 10.20 -32.51
N LEU A 61 -3.84 9.78 -33.17
CA LEU A 61 -2.50 10.29 -32.94
C LEU A 61 -2.26 11.43 -33.94
N VAL A 62 -1.74 12.54 -33.45
CA VAL A 62 -1.56 13.76 -34.26
C VAL A 62 -0.08 14.12 -34.38
N ARG A 63 0.19 15.20 -35.12
CA ARG A 63 1.56 15.71 -35.29
C ARG A 63 2.09 16.30 -33.98
N ASP A 64 3.39 16.18 -33.77
CA ASP A 64 4.08 16.51 -32.52
C ASP A 64 3.89 17.97 -32.11
N GLU A 65 3.84 18.89 -33.08
CA GLU A 65 3.70 20.33 -32.82
C GLU A 65 2.37 20.66 -32.13
N ILE A 66 1.33 19.84 -32.33
CA ILE A 66 0.04 19.99 -31.65
C ILE A 66 0.18 19.62 -30.17
N TYR A 67 0.95 18.57 -29.87
CA TYR A 67 1.24 18.16 -28.50
C TYR A 67 2.13 19.17 -27.79
N GLU A 68 3.18 19.66 -28.47
CA GLU A 68 4.08 20.69 -27.94
C GLU A 68 3.34 21.99 -27.65
N PHE A 69 2.48 22.44 -28.57
CA PHE A 69 1.63 23.60 -28.37
C PHE A 69 0.70 23.44 -27.16
N ALA A 70 0.01 22.29 -27.07
CA ALA A 70 -0.91 22.02 -25.97
C ALA A 70 -0.18 21.91 -24.62
N ALA A 71 1.00 21.29 -24.58
CA ALA A 71 1.84 21.25 -23.39
C ALA A 71 2.28 22.66 -22.96
N ALA A 72 2.70 23.50 -23.91
CA ALA A 72 3.09 24.88 -23.63
C ALA A 72 1.94 25.71 -23.04
N LYS A 73 0.70 25.52 -23.52
CA LYS A 73 -0.51 26.14 -22.94
C LYS A 73 -0.77 25.71 -21.49
N LEU A 74 -0.29 24.53 -21.10
CA LEU A 74 -0.34 24.01 -19.72
C LEU A 74 0.89 24.43 -18.89
N TYR A 75 1.76 25.30 -19.41
CA TYR A 75 3.02 25.69 -18.77
C TYR A 75 3.95 24.49 -18.53
N LYS A 76 3.92 23.51 -19.44
CA LYS A 76 4.72 22.29 -19.42
C LYS A 76 5.41 22.09 -20.77
N LEU A 77 6.30 21.11 -20.85
CA LEU A 77 6.94 20.67 -22.09
C LEU A 77 6.45 19.27 -22.49
N ALA A 78 6.37 19.01 -23.79
CA ALA A 78 6.26 17.66 -24.33
C ALA A 78 7.62 17.28 -24.93
N LYS A 79 8.26 16.25 -24.38
CA LYS A 79 9.53 15.73 -24.87
C LYS A 79 9.67 14.28 -24.44
N GLU A 80 10.04 13.42 -25.37
CA GLU A 80 10.38 12.03 -25.09
C GLU A 80 11.91 11.87 -24.97
N ASN A 81 12.37 11.02 -24.06
CA ASN A 81 13.79 10.78 -23.85
C ASN A 81 14.07 9.34 -23.41
N ILE A 82 14.96 8.68 -24.16
CA ILE A 82 15.29 7.26 -23.94
C ILE A 82 16.09 7.06 -22.65
N GLU A 83 17.00 7.97 -22.30
CA GLU A 83 17.82 7.86 -21.08
C GLU A 83 16.95 7.95 -19.83
N TRP A 84 15.96 8.85 -19.80
CA TRP A 84 15.02 8.93 -18.68
C TRP A 84 14.14 7.69 -18.59
N ASN A 85 13.69 7.14 -19.72
CA ASN A 85 12.96 5.86 -19.73
C ASN A 85 13.81 4.74 -19.11
N GLN A 86 15.10 4.65 -19.48
CA GLN A 86 16.02 3.65 -18.90
C GLN A 86 16.18 3.82 -17.39
N ILE A 87 16.34 5.05 -16.90
CA ILE A 87 16.41 5.33 -15.46
C ILE A 87 15.13 4.84 -14.76
N ILE A 88 13.97 5.15 -15.34
CA ILE A 88 12.67 4.74 -14.80
C ILE A 88 12.55 3.22 -14.77
N ASP A 89 12.84 2.54 -15.88
CA ASP A 89 12.71 1.07 -15.98
C ASP A 89 13.62 0.36 -14.97
N VAL A 90 14.89 0.81 -14.84
CA VAL A 90 15.82 0.26 -13.85
C VAL A 90 15.30 0.49 -12.43
N THR A 91 14.86 1.72 -12.13
CA THR A 91 14.35 2.10 -10.80
C THR A 91 13.15 1.24 -10.42
N VAL A 92 12.17 1.12 -11.31
CA VAL A 92 10.91 0.40 -11.05
C VAL A 92 11.16 -1.09 -10.86
N ASN A 93 12.01 -1.70 -11.70
CA ASN A 93 12.34 -3.13 -11.58
C ASN A 93 13.05 -3.45 -10.26
N GLN A 94 13.96 -2.58 -9.81
CA GLN A 94 14.61 -2.73 -8.51
C GLN A 94 13.60 -2.55 -7.36
N LEU A 95 12.69 -1.57 -7.46
CA LEU A 95 11.67 -1.35 -6.45
C LEU A 95 10.72 -2.53 -6.29
N HIS A 96 10.25 -3.13 -7.39
CA HIS A 96 9.41 -4.34 -7.33
C HIS A 96 10.05 -5.43 -6.49
N GLN A 97 11.30 -5.77 -6.79
CA GLN A 97 12.02 -6.79 -6.06
C GLN A 97 12.15 -6.41 -4.58
N LEU A 98 12.65 -5.22 -4.27
CA LEU A 98 12.90 -4.83 -2.88
C LEU A 98 11.63 -4.72 -2.05
N MET A 99 10.54 -4.19 -2.62
CA MET A 99 9.25 -4.07 -1.94
C MET A 99 8.66 -5.44 -1.61
N ASP A 100 8.78 -6.41 -2.51
CA ASP A 100 8.30 -7.77 -2.26
C ASP A 100 9.07 -8.47 -1.13
N TYR A 101 10.35 -8.14 -0.94
CA TYR A 101 11.17 -8.60 0.19
C TYR A 101 11.15 -7.66 1.42
N ARG A 102 10.28 -6.63 1.45
CA ARG A 102 10.15 -5.64 2.53
C ARG A 102 11.48 -4.92 2.89
N LYS A 103 12.31 -4.65 1.89
CA LYS A 103 13.58 -3.92 2.01
C LYS A 103 13.38 -2.41 1.88
N GLU A 104 12.74 -1.83 2.90
CA GLU A 104 12.23 -0.45 2.85
C GLU A 104 13.33 0.60 2.76
N GLU A 105 14.43 0.43 3.49
CA GLU A 105 15.56 1.37 3.50
C GLU A 105 16.23 1.44 2.11
N GLU A 106 16.42 0.28 1.48
CA GLU A 106 16.94 0.20 0.12
C GLU A 106 15.98 0.80 -0.91
N CYS A 107 14.67 0.61 -0.74
CA CYS A 107 13.67 1.28 -1.59
C CYS A 107 13.77 2.80 -1.50
N ILE A 108 13.91 3.35 -0.29
CA ILE A 108 14.05 4.80 -0.06
C ILE A 108 15.30 5.33 -0.77
N ASN A 109 16.43 4.64 -0.65
CA ASN A 109 17.70 5.04 -1.27
C ASN A 109 17.62 5.07 -2.81
N ILE A 110 16.97 4.07 -3.41
CA ILE A 110 16.75 4.01 -4.86
C ILE A 110 15.84 5.14 -5.32
N LEU A 111 14.73 5.37 -4.61
CA LEU A 111 13.82 6.46 -4.92
C LEU A 111 14.48 7.84 -4.77
N GLU A 112 15.32 8.04 -3.75
CA GLU A 112 16.10 9.28 -3.57
C GLU A 112 16.98 9.55 -4.80
N THR A 113 17.74 8.54 -5.23
CA THR A 113 18.64 8.65 -6.37
C THR A 113 17.87 8.93 -7.66
N ALA A 114 16.78 8.19 -7.91
CA ALA A 114 15.94 8.38 -9.08
C ALA A 114 15.28 9.78 -9.10
N CYS A 115 14.80 10.27 -7.94
CA CYS A 115 14.24 11.60 -7.83
C CYS A 115 15.26 12.69 -8.19
N ILE A 116 16.51 12.58 -7.71
CA ILE A 116 17.58 13.52 -8.03
C ILE A 116 17.87 13.50 -9.54
N SER A 117 18.01 12.31 -10.13
CA SER A 117 18.32 12.16 -11.56
C SER A 117 17.21 12.68 -12.47
N LEU A 118 15.94 12.54 -12.07
CA LEU A 118 14.77 12.95 -12.87
C LEU A 118 14.30 14.39 -12.56
N GLU A 119 14.92 15.11 -11.61
CA GLU A 119 14.48 16.48 -11.29
C GLU A 119 14.55 17.42 -12.51
N VAL A 120 15.51 17.18 -13.41
CA VAL A 120 15.70 17.92 -14.67
C VAL A 120 14.50 17.84 -15.62
N CYS A 121 13.65 16.81 -15.48
CA CYS A 121 12.46 16.61 -16.31
C CYS A 121 11.13 16.89 -15.58
N SER A 122 11.18 17.54 -14.41
CA SER A 122 9.99 17.90 -13.59
C SER A 122 8.93 18.74 -14.32
N ASN A 123 9.33 19.52 -15.33
CA ASN A 123 8.42 20.34 -16.14
C ASN A 123 7.90 19.65 -17.41
N ILE A 124 8.30 18.40 -17.66
CA ILE A 124 7.89 17.63 -18.82
C ILE A 124 6.66 16.81 -18.45
N LEU A 125 5.58 16.90 -19.23
CA LEU A 125 4.26 16.38 -18.85
C LEU A 125 4.32 14.96 -18.29
N TYR A 126 4.80 14.00 -19.08
CA TYR A 126 4.83 12.59 -18.67
C TYR A 126 5.82 12.30 -17.55
N TYR A 127 7.06 12.78 -17.68
CA TYR A 127 8.12 12.48 -16.71
C TYR A 127 7.91 13.18 -15.36
N GLY A 128 7.26 14.35 -15.36
CA GLY A 128 6.82 15.05 -14.16
C GLY A 128 5.86 14.21 -13.31
N GLU A 129 4.93 13.47 -13.94
CA GLU A 129 4.04 12.56 -13.23
C GLU A 129 4.79 11.40 -12.57
N ILE A 130 5.81 10.87 -13.24
CA ILE A 130 6.61 9.75 -12.72
C ILE A 130 7.47 10.22 -11.56
N LEU A 131 8.12 11.37 -11.71
CA LEU A 131 8.87 12.00 -10.63
C LEU A 131 7.96 12.28 -9.42
N TRP A 132 6.73 12.74 -9.65
CA TRP A 132 5.76 12.93 -8.58
C TRP A 132 5.39 11.60 -7.90
N LEU A 133 5.10 10.54 -8.66
CA LEU A 133 4.86 9.19 -8.11
C LEU A 133 6.03 8.68 -7.25
N PHE A 134 7.27 8.87 -7.71
CA PHE A 134 8.45 8.49 -6.93
C PHE A 134 8.59 9.32 -5.65
N LYS A 135 8.32 10.62 -5.70
CA LYS A 135 8.35 11.51 -4.53
C LYS A 135 7.32 11.10 -3.47
N ILE A 136 6.09 10.76 -3.88
CA ILE A 136 5.04 10.35 -2.92
C ILE A 136 5.31 8.95 -2.34
N LEU A 137 5.83 8.01 -3.15
CA LEU A 137 6.26 6.69 -2.67
C LEU A 137 7.38 6.83 -1.63
N LYS A 138 8.42 7.61 -1.95
CA LYS A 138 9.55 7.88 -1.06
C LYS A 138 9.09 8.50 0.26
N ALA A 139 8.23 9.52 0.20
CA ALA A 139 7.72 10.22 1.37
C ALA A 139 6.96 9.26 2.30
N TYR A 140 6.13 8.40 1.73
CA TYR A 140 5.39 7.39 2.48
C TYR A 140 6.29 6.31 3.09
N LEU A 141 7.25 5.78 2.34
CA LEU A 141 8.20 4.78 2.86
C LEU A 141 9.07 5.36 3.99
N THR A 142 9.43 6.64 3.90
CA THR A 142 10.18 7.34 4.96
C THR A 142 9.33 7.58 6.20
N ALA A 143 8.05 7.94 6.02
CA ALA A 143 7.14 8.21 7.13
C ALA A 143 5.70 7.84 6.72
N ARG A 144 5.18 6.75 7.31
CA ARG A 144 3.88 6.15 6.93
C ARG A 144 2.68 7.08 7.10
N ASN A 145 2.79 8.14 7.89
CA ASN A 145 1.77 9.17 8.06
C ASN A 145 1.81 10.25 6.96
N LYS A 146 2.83 10.29 6.10
CA LYS A 146 2.91 11.20 4.95
C LYS A 146 2.16 10.60 3.77
N ILE A 147 0.86 10.86 3.75
CA ILE A 147 -0.05 10.41 2.71
C ILE A 147 -0.52 11.63 1.91
N ILE A 148 -0.71 11.47 0.61
CA ILE A 148 -1.24 12.51 -0.28
C ILE A 148 -2.64 12.96 0.14
N SER A 149 -3.09 14.10 -0.38
CA SER A 149 -4.48 14.56 -0.21
C SER A 149 -5.47 13.75 -1.05
N GLU A 150 -6.76 13.87 -0.75
CA GLU A 150 -7.82 13.21 -1.54
C GLU A 150 -7.85 13.70 -3.01
N ARG A 151 -7.58 15.00 -3.23
CA ARG A 151 -7.44 15.55 -4.59
C ARG A 151 -6.30 14.88 -5.35
N GLU A 152 -5.17 14.67 -4.69
CA GLU A 152 -4.01 13.98 -5.26
C GLU A 152 -4.27 12.49 -5.49
N PHE A 153 -5.08 11.84 -4.64
CA PHE A 153 -5.51 10.45 -4.87
C PHE A 153 -6.29 10.31 -6.18
N TYR A 154 -7.31 11.15 -6.39
CA TYR A 154 -8.09 11.13 -7.64
C TYR A 154 -7.25 11.55 -8.85
N HIS A 155 -6.22 12.39 -8.64
CA HIS A 155 -5.25 12.69 -9.68
C HIS A 155 -4.43 11.45 -10.06
N LEU A 156 -3.82 10.75 -9.09
CA LEU A 156 -3.08 9.51 -9.33
C LEU A 156 -3.97 8.47 -10.03
N ASP A 157 -5.22 8.32 -9.56
CA ASP A 157 -6.17 7.38 -10.16
C ASP A 157 -6.53 7.74 -11.62
N ALA A 158 -6.68 9.03 -11.93
CA ALA A 158 -6.96 9.48 -13.28
C ALA A 158 -5.79 9.27 -14.24
N ILE A 159 -4.55 9.41 -13.76
CA ILE A 159 -3.34 9.29 -14.59
C ILE A 159 -2.76 7.88 -14.60
N THR A 160 -3.12 6.99 -13.67
CA THR A 160 -2.60 5.61 -13.61
C THR A 160 -2.66 4.85 -14.94
N PRO A 161 -3.70 5.01 -15.79
CA PRO A 161 -3.74 4.40 -17.12
C PRO A 161 -2.62 4.80 -18.10
N ILE A 162 -1.89 5.89 -17.85
CA ILE A 162 -0.74 6.28 -18.69
C ILE A 162 0.49 5.41 -18.44
N TYR A 163 0.57 4.79 -17.25
CA TYR A 163 1.68 3.93 -16.87
C TYR A 163 1.48 2.52 -17.44
N GLN A 164 2.59 1.83 -17.69
CA GLN A 164 2.60 0.46 -18.21
C GLN A 164 3.51 -0.43 -17.38
N GLY A 165 3.23 -1.74 -17.40
CA GLY A 165 3.99 -2.76 -16.69
C GLY A 165 4.19 -2.42 -15.21
N SER A 166 5.41 -2.62 -14.74
CA SER A 166 5.80 -2.43 -13.34
C SER A 166 5.54 -1.01 -12.82
N LEU A 167 5.63 0.02 -13.67
CA LEU A 167 5.36 1.40 -13.22
C LEU A 167 3.88 1.60 -12.87
N LYS A 168 2.99 0.95 -13.63
CA LYS A 168 1.55 0.95 -13.33
C LYS A 168 1.27 0.22 -12.03
N GLU A 169 1.96 -0.88 -11.78
CA GLU A 169 1.79 -1.68 -10.56
C GLU A 169 2.25 -0.91 -9.31
N LEU A 170 3.29 -0.07 -9.40
CA LEU A 170 3.67 0.86 -8.33
C LEU A 170 2.60 1.92 -8.05
N ALA A 171 1.98 2.49 -9.10
CA ALA A 171 0.87 3.42 -8.93
C ALA A 171 -0.33 2.72 -8.27
N MET A 172 -0.67 1.51 -8.71
CA MET A 172 -1.71 0.67 -8.10
C MET A 172 -1.41 0.36 -6.63
N TYR A 173 -0.17 0.04 -6.30
CA TYR A 173 0.28 -0.17 -4.92
C TYR A 173 -0.03 1.05 -4.06
N TYR A 174 0.34 2.25 -4.53
CA TYR A 174 0.14 3.47 -3.76
C TYR A 174 -1.35 3.86 -3.64
N LEU A 175 -2.14 3.66 -4.69
CA LEU A 175 -3.60 3.83 -4.64
C LEU A 175 -4.21 2.95 -3.55
N TYR A 176 -3.75 1.70 -3.42
CA TYR A 176 -4.20 0.79 -2.37
C TYR A 176 -3.78 1.24 -0.98
N VAL A 177 -2.52 1.61 -0.83
CA VAL A 177 -2.02 2.20 0.42
C VAL A 177 -2.89 3.38 0.85
N TYR A 178 -3.16 4.32 -0.05
CA TYR A 178 -3.99 5.48 0.25
C TYR A 178 -5.38 5.05 0.71
N ALA A 179 -6.05 4.22 -0.09
CA ALA A 179 -7.41 3.77 0.19
C ALA A 179 -7.52 3.07 1.55
N ASN A 180 -6.60 2.16 1.85
CA ASN A 180 -6.59 1.39 3.09
C ASN A 180 -6.36 2.24 4.35
N HIS A 181 -5.73 3.43 4.22
CA HIS A 181 -5.60 4.37 5.34
C HIS A 181 -6.86 5.18 5.64
N HIS A 182 -7.83 5.22 4.71
CA HIS A 182 -8.98 6.10 4.81
C HIS A 182 -10.27 5.34 5.07
N GLU A 183 -10.77 4.58 4.09
CA GLU A 183 -12.08 3.93 4.18
C GLU A 183 -12.19 2.70 3.27
N ASP A 184 -12.96 1.71 3.69
CA ASP A 184 -13.11 0.43 2.98
C ASP A 184 -13.80 0.59 1.62
N GLU A 185 -14.64 1.62 1.46
CA GLU A 185 -15.27 1.96 0.17
C GLU A 185 -14.23 2.32 -0.89
N LYS A 186 -13.17 3.05 -0.51
CA LYS A 186 -12.07 3.40 -1.43
C LYS A 186 -11.27 2.17 -1.84
N VAL A 187 -11.07 1.22 -0.91
CA VAL A 187 -10.39 -0.05 -1.20
C VAL A 187 -11.20 -0.84 -2.22
N THR A 188 -12.51 -0.93 -2.02
CA THR A 188 -13.43 -1.60 -2.94
C THR A 188 -13.42 -0.94 -4.32
N TYR A 189 -13.40 0.40 -4.37
CA TYR A 189 -13.34 1.15 -5.63
C TYR A 189 -12.09 0.82 -6.46
N ILE A 190 -10.89 0.90 -5.89
CA ILE A 190 -9.65 0.68 -6.64
C ILE A 190 -9.48 -0.80 -7.04
N VAL A 191 -9.82 -1.75 -6.16
CA VAL A 191 -9.70 -3.19 -6.44
C VAL A 191 -10.75 -3.64 -7.45
N GLY A 192 -11.89 -2.94 -7.51
CA GLY A 192 -12.87 -3.14 -8.59
C GLY A 192 -12.45 -2.51 -9.93
N LYS A 193 -11.61 -1.48 -9.91
CA LYS A 193 -11.16 -0.75 -11.11
C LYS A 193 -9.92 -1.35 -11.77
N TYR A 194 -8.97 -1.86 -10.98
CA TYR A 194 -7.72 -2.45 -11.46
C TYR A 194 -7.63 -3.92 -11.07
N ASP A 195 -7.02 -4.74 -11.93
CA ASP A 195 -6.84 -6.16 -11.65
C ASP A 195 -5.58 -6.39 -10.81
N TYR A 196 -5.73 -6.34 -9.48
CA TYR A 196 -4.65 -6.59 -8.53
C TYR A 196 -4.24 -8.07 -8.43
N HIS A 197 -5.05 -9.02 -8.92
CA HIS A 197 -4.70 -10.45 -8.83
C HIS A 197 -3.68 -10.87 -9.87
N SER A 198 -3.72 -10.26 -11.06
CA SER A 198 -2.85 -10.62 -12.18
C SER A 198 -1.56 -9.80 -12.25
N THR A 199 -1.31 -8.89 -11.30
CA THR A 199 -0.07 -8.10 -11.25
C THR A 199 1.14 -8.98 -10.99
N GLN A 200 2.33 -8.59 -11.46
CA GLN A 200 3.57 -9.27 -11.13
C GLN A 200 4.05 -8.96 -9.70
N MET A 201 3.75 -7.76 -9.20
CA MET A 201 4.12 -7.31 -7.86
C MET A 201 3.35 -8.09 -6.79
N ILE A 202 4.07 -8.80 -5.92
CA ILE A 202 3.44 -9.67 -4.92
C ILE A 202 2.64 -8.87 -3.89
N SER A 203 3.10 -7.66 -3.57
CA SER A 203 2.38 -6.75 -2.67
C SER A 203 0.94 -6.47 -3.14
N ASN A 204 0.73 -6.29 -4.45
CA ASN A 204 -0.59 -6.07 -5.04
C ASN A 204 -1.47 -7.33 -4.97
N GLN A 205 -0.89 -8.50 -5.22
CA GLN A 205 -1.60 -9.78 -5.08
C GLN A 205 -2.05 -10.02 -3.63
N LEU A 206 -1.21 -9.68 -2.64
CA LEU A 206 -1.56 -9.75 -1.21
C LEU A 206 -2.70 -8.79 -0.86
N PHE A 207 -2.71 -7.57 -1.41
CA PHE A 207 -3.81 -6.62 -1.25
C PHE A 207 -5.13 -7.17 -1.79
N ALA A 208 -5.08 -7.81 -2.95
CA ALA A 208 -6.24 -8.45 -3.57
C ALA A 208 -6.77 -9.61 -2.70
N MET A 209 -5.88 -10.47 -2.21
CA MET A 209 -6.21 -11.57 -1.30
C MET A 209 -6.85 -11.07 0.00
N ALA A 210 -6.29 -10.03 0.63
CA ALA A 210 -6.86 -9.43 1.84
C ALA A 210 -8.26 -8.84 1.58
N THR A 211 -8.46 -8.24 0.41
CA THR A 211 -9.75 -7.67 -0.01
C THR A 211 -10.79 -8.77 -0.29
N ASP A 212 -10.38 -9.92 -0.84
CA ASP A 212 -11.26 -11.08 -0.98
C ASP A 212 -11.79 -11.55 0.37
N LEU A 213 -10.94 -11.61 1.39
CA LEU A 213 -11.36 -11.97 2.74
C LEU A 213 -12.35 -10.95 3.33
N ARG A 214 -12.07 -9.65 3.20
CA ARG A 214 -12.98 -8.57 3.65
C ARG A 214 -14.37 -8.67 3.01
N ASN A 215 -14.42 -9.06 1.74
CA ASN A 215 -15.65 -9.23 0.99
C ASN A 215 -16.32 -10.61 1.17
N GLY A 216 -15.86 -11.43 2.13
CA GLY A 216 -16.41 -12.75 2.40
C GLY A 216 -16.12 -13.81 1.31
N ARG A 217 -15.21 -13.54 0.37
CA ARG A 217 -14.81 -14.47 -0.70
C ARG A 217 -13.78 -15.47 -0.18
N MET A 218 -14.19 -16.26 0.82
CA MET A 218 -13.33 -17.17 1.59
C MET A 218 -12.57 -18.20 0.73
N LEU A 219 -13.26 -18.81 -0.26
CA LEU A 219 -12.63 -19.79 -1.15
C LEU A 219 -11.52 -19.16 -2.00
N LYS A 220 -11.77 -17.94 -2.49
CA LYS A 220 -10.83 -17.19 -3.32
C LYS A 220 -9.62 -16.74 -2.52
N PHE A 221 -9.83 -16.29 -1.27
CA PHE A 221 -8.75 -16.01 -0.32
C PHE A 221 -7.82 -17.23 -0.15
N LEU A 222 -8.38 -18.42 0.07
CA LEU A 222 -7.58 -19.65 0.22
C LEU A 222 -6.87 -20.06 -1.09
N GLU A 223 -7.52 -19.87 -2.24
CA GLU A 223 -6.92 -20.16 -3.55
C GLU A 223 -5.74 -19.24 -3.85
N SER A 224 -5.92 -17.92 -3.70
CA SER A 224 -4.83 -16.94 -3.83
C SER A 224 -3.72 -17.21 -2.82
N GLY A 225 -4.07 -17.59 -1.59
CA GLY A 225 -3.09 -17.98 -0.58
C GLY A 225 -2.24 -19.18 -1.00
N LYS A 226 -2.82 -20.21 -1.61
CA LYS A 226 -2.05 -21.37 -2.12
C LYS A 226 -1.13 -21.00 -3.28
N GLN A 227 -1.59 -20.13 -4.18
CA GLN A 227 -0.77 -19.62 -5.29
C GLN A 227 0.43 -18.84 -4.75
N LEU A 228 0.20 -17.92 -3.82
CA LEU A 228 1.26 -17.15 -3.15
C LEU A 228 2.20 -18.03 -2.32
N GLU A 229 1.70 -19.08 -1.65
CA GLU A 229 2.54 -20.06 -0.94
C GLU A 229 3.56 -20.72 -1.89
N ALA A 230 3.16 -21.04 -3.12
CA ALA A 230 4.07 -21.60 -4.12
C ALA A 230 5.12 -20.57 -4.57
N VAL A 231 4.69 -19.34 -4.88
CA VAL A 231 5.58 -18.23 -5.30
C VAL A 231 6.63 -17.94 -4.22
N PHE A 232 6.23 -17.84 -2.95
CA PHE A 232 7.17 -17.55 -1.86
C PHE A 232 8.16 -18.68 -1.59
N LYS A 233 7.77 -19.94 -1.82
CA LYS A 233 8.70 -21.07 -1.71
C LYS A 233 9.72 -21.07 -2.85
N GLU A 234 9.28 -20.79 -4.07
CA GLU A 234 10.14 -20.73 -5.26
C GLU A 234 11.14 -19.57 -5.18
N THR A 235 10.69 -18.42 -4.68
CA THR A 235 11.51 -17.19 -4.53
C THR A 235 12.26 -17.11 -3.21
N GLU A 236 12.18 -18.14 -2.37
CA GLU A 236 12.75 -18.19 -1.02
C GLU A 236 12.38 -16.97 -0.15
N ASN A 237 11.21 -16.38 -0.37
CA ASN A 237 10.72 -15.22 0.38
C ASN A 237 10.05 -15.67 1.69
N TRP A 238 10.87 -16.23 2.58
CA TRP A 238 10.43 -16.91 3.79
C TRP A 238 9.69 -15.98 4.77
N LEU A 239 10.02 -14.69 4.80
CA LEU A 239 9.36 -13.71 5.67
C LEU A 239 7.91 -13.48 5.23
N GLN A 240 7.67 -13.27 3.93
CA GLN A 240 6.30 -13.12 3.43
C GLN A 240 5.52 -14.44 3.54
N LEU A 241 6.17 -15.59 3.33
CA LEU A 241 5.54 -16.89 3.55
C LEU A 241 5.09 -17.08 5.00
N TYR A 242 5.89 -16.64 5.97
CA TYR A 242 5.51 -16.62 7.37
C TYR A 242 4.25 -15.77 7.59
N HIS A 243 4.21 -14.55 7.06
CA HIS A 243 3.04 -13.67 7.19
C HIS A 243 1.78 -14.29 6.56
N LEU A 244 1.90 -14.87 5.36
CA LEU A 244 0.82 -15.57 4.69
C LEU A 244 0.24 -16.70 5.54
N TYR A 245 1.09 -17.52 6.17
CA TYR A 245 0.62 -18.58 7.06
C TYR A 245 -0.11 -18.05 8.30
N MET A 246 0.34 -16.91 8.84
CA MET A 246 -0.34 -16.26 9.97
C MET A 246 -1.70 -15.71 9.57
N ASP A 247 -1.83 -15.14 8.37
CA ASP A 247 -3.11 -14.64 7.85
C ASP A 247 -4.10 -15.79 7.59
N ILE A 248 -3.64 -16.88 6.97
CA ILE A 248 -4.46 -18.08 6.75
C ILE A 248 -4.86 -18.73 8.08
N TYR A 249 -3.94 -18.80 9.04
CA TYR A 249 -4.25 -19.29 10.39
C TYR A 249 -5.37 -18.48 11.03
N ALA A 250 -5.22 -17.15 11.06
CA ALA A 250 -6.16 -16.26 11.71
C ALA A 250 -7.57 -16.39 11.11
N PHE A 251 -7.64 -16.62 9.80
CA PHE A 251 -8.89 -16.93 9.12
C PHE A 251 -9.47 -18.30 9.53
N LEU A 252 -8.64 -19.35 9.53
CA LEU A 252 -9.10 -20.73 9.74
C LEU A 252 -9.45 -21.05 11.19
N ILE A 253 -8.92 -20.33 12.17
CA ILE A 253 -9.06 -20.71 13.58
C ILE A 253 -10.51 -20.85 14.06
N GLU A 254 -11.41 -20.02 13.56
CA GLU A 254 -12.85 -20.04 13.90
C GLU A 254 -13.66 -21.01 13.00
N ILE A 255 -13.05 -21.57 11.95
CA ILE A 255 -13.74 -22.32 10.89
C ILE A 255 -13.30 -23.79 10.88
N ASN A 256 -12.00 -24.03 10.99
CA ASN A 256 -11.36 -25.34 10.89
C ASN A 256 -10.06 -25.33 11.69
N GLU A 257 -10.16 -25.75 12.96
CA GLU A 257 -9.04 -25.77 13.90
C GLU A 257 -7.89 -26.70 13.45
N GLU A 258 -8.20 -27.83 12.84
CA GLU A 258 -7.21 -28.79 12.35
C GLU A 258 -6.30 -28.16 11.28
N ASN A 259 -6.90 -27.54 10.26
CA ASN A 259 -6.16 -26.84 9.23
C ASN A 259 -5.44 -25.60 9.78
N ALA A 260 -6.06 -24.87 10.72
CA ALA A 260 -5.37 -23.78 11.40
C ALA A 260 -4.09 -24.31 12.09
N ASN A 261 -4.17 -25.40 12.86
CA ASN A 261 -3.01 -25.99 13.54
C ASN A 261 -1.87 -26.35 12.58
N LEU A 262 -2.17 -26.83 11.36
CA LEU A 262 -1.16 -27.06 10.32
C LEU A 262 -0.41 -25.77 9.93
N TYR A 263 -1.13 -24.66 9.75
CA TYR A 263 -0.53 -23.39 9.32
C TYR A 263 0.32 -22.74 10.42
N ILE A 264 -0.07 -22.82 11.69
CA ILE A 264 0.77 -22.31 12.78
C ILE A 264 2.04 -23.15 12.96
N GLU A 265 1.97 -24.48 12.78
CA GLU A 265 3.16 -25.33 12.79
C GLU A 265 4.14 -24.97 11.67
N LYS A 266 3.63 -24.77 10.45
CA LYS A 266 4.43 -24.29 9.32
C LYS A 266 5.08 -22.93 9.62
N ALA A 267 4.32 -21.99 10.19
CA ALA A 267 4.82 -20.66 10.55
C ALA A 267 5.91 -20.72 11.64
N MET A 268 5.72 -21.55 12.68
CA MET A 268 6.70 -21.74 13.75
C MET A 268 8.01 -22.37 13.25
N LYS A 269 7.92 -23.35 12.33
CA LYS A 269 9.09 -23.98 11.70
C LYS A 269 9.86 -23.01 10.80
N LEU A 270 9.17 -22.12 10.11
CA LEU A 270 9.84 -21.05 9.35
C LEU A 270 10.58 -20.10 10.29
N LEU A 271 9.94 -19.68 11.37
CA LEU A 271 10.52 -18.71 12.29
C LEU A 271 11.83 -19.19 12.94
N SER A 272 12.02 -20.50 13.13
CA SER A 272 13.28 -21.05 13.65
C SER A 272 14.43 -21.01 12.64
N ASN A 273 14.13 -20.84 11.35
CA ASN A 273 15.10 -20.99 10.26
C ASN A 273 15.42 -19.67 9.54
N ILE A 274 14.62 -18.63 9.73
CA ILE A 274 14.83 -17.33 9.09
C ILE A 274 15.68 -16.45 9.99
N GLN A 275 16.70 -15.81 9.40
CA GLN A 275 17.44 -14.75 10.08
C GLN A 275 16.62 -13.47 10.10
N LEU A 276 16.18 -13.06 11.29
CA LEU A 276 15.37 -11.87 11.51
C LEU A 276 16.13 -10.82 12.33
N ASN A 277 15.94 -9.55 12.01
CA ASN A 277 16.35 -8.46 12.89
C ASN A 277 15.42 -8.38 14.12
N ASP A 278 15.80 -7.60 15.13
CA ASP A 278 15.08 -7.57 16.41
C ASP A 278 13.64 -7.06 16.27
N ASN A 279 13.39 -6.10 15.37
CA ASN A 279 12.04 -5.62 15.09
C ASN A 279 11.17 -6.69 14.40
N GLN A 280 11.74 -7.44 13.45
CA GLN A 280 11.06 -8.55 12.80
C GLN A 280 10.75 -9.69 13.78
N LYS A 281 11.71 -10.05 14.66
CA LYS A 281 11.50 -11.03 15.73
C LYS A 281 10.41 -10.56 16.70
N TYR A 282 10.45 -9.29 17.10
CA TYR A 282 9.43 -8.68 17.94
C TYR A 282 8.03 -8.85 17.31
N MET A 283 7.87 -8.45 16.05
CA MET A 283 6.59 -8.54 15.34
C MET A 283 6.13 -10.00 15.20
N ALA A 284 7.04 -10.92 14.87
CA ALA A 284 6.71 -12.34 14.74
C ALA A 284 6.25 -12.94 16.08
N TYR A 285 6.98 -12.70 17.17
CA TYR A 285 6.63 -13.19 18.50
C TYR A 285 5.32 -12.60 19.01
N LYS A 286 5.09 -11.30 18.78
CA LYS A 286 3.82 -10.64 19.09
C LYS A 286 2.67 -11.29 18.32
N ASN A 287 2.84 -11.52 17.02
CA ASN A 287 1.80 -12.09 16.16
C ASN A 287 1.46 -13.51 16.59
N ILE A 288 2.45 -14.40 16.78
CA ILE A 288 2.24 -15.76 17.29
C ILE A 288 1.56 -15.72 18.65
N GLY A 289 2.11 -14.95 19.58
CA GLY A 289 1.59 -14.88 20.94
C GLY A 289 0.14 -14.42 20.97
N THR A 290 -0.21 -13.43 20.14
CA THR A 290 -1.60 -12.97 20.07
C THR A 290 -2.48 -14.00 19.40
N ILE A 291 -2.05 -14.58 18.28
CA ILE A 291 -2.79 -15.62 17.55
C ILE A 291 -3.10 -16.85 18.44
N LEU A 292 -2.15 -17.29 19.26
CA LEU A 292 -2.38 -18.35 20.24
C LEU A 292 -3.35 -17.94 21.35
N LEU A 293 -3.43 -16.64 21.67
CA LEU A 293 -4.44 -16.12 22.60
C LEU A 293 -5.85 -16.34 22.04
N TYR A 294 -6.08 -16.10 20.74
CA TYR A 294 -7.35 -16.36 20.07
C TYR A 294 -7.72 -17.84 20.11
N ALA A 295 -6.71 -18.69 19.94
CA ALA A 295 -6.82 -20.15 20.01
C ALA A 295 -7.16 -20.67 21.41
N ASN A 296 -7.29 -19.78 22.41
CA ASN A 296 -7.37 -20.11 23.82
C ASN A 296 -6.16 -20.92 24.33
N LYS A 297 -5.02 -20.87 23.62
CA LYS A 297 -3.75 -21.50 24.00
C LYS A 297 -2.95 -20.57 24.91
N TYR A 298 -3.55 -20.20 26.03
CA TYR A 298 -3.09 -19.11 26.90
C TYR A 298 -1.65 -19.28 27.43
N GLU A 299 -1.27 -20.50 27.82
CA GLU A 299 0.09 -20.76 28.33
C GLU A 299 1.15 -20.50 27.26
N GLN A 300 0.92 -20.99 26.03
CA GLN A 300 1.83 -20.80 24.90
C GLN A 300 1.84 -19.33 24.46
N SER A 301 0.68 -18.67 24.46
CA SER A 301 0.54 -17.24 24.20
C SER A 301 1.45 -16.41 25.11
N ILE A 302 1.42 -16.68 26.43
CA ILE A 302 2.27 -15.98 27.41
C ILE A 302 3.75 -16.11 27.07
N VAL A 303 4.22 -17.32 26.72
CA VAL A 303 5.64 -17.56 26.37
C VAL A 303 6.09 -16.67 25.22
N TRP A 304 5.31 -16.62 24.13
CA TRP A 304 5.66 -15.84 22.94
C TRP A 304 5.53 -14.32 23.18
N LEU A 305 4.47 -13.88 23.86
CA LEU A 305 4.29 -12.47 24.19
C LEU A 305 5.41 -11.95 25.10
N LYS A 306 5.89 -12.76 26.06
CA LYS A 306 7.05 -12.42 26.89
C LYS A 306 8.32 -12.23 26.07
N LYS A 307 8.60 -13.12 25.11
CA LYS A 307 9.72 -12.96 24.18
C LYS A 307 9.61 -11.66 23.38
N ALA A 308 8.41 -11.30 22.93
CA ALA A 308 8.17 -10.02 22.25
C ALA A 308 8.49 -8.83 23.17
N VAL A 309 8.00 -8.84 24.42
CA VAL A 309 8.26 -7.77 25.40
C VAL A 309 9.75 -7.59 25.69
N HIS A 310 10.55 -8.67 25.67
CA HIS A 310 12.00 -8.61 25.91
C HIS A 310 12.80 -8.00 24.76
N LEU A 311 12.30 -8.09 23.52
CA LEU A 311 12.98 -7.55 22.34
C LEU A 311 12.66 -6.08 22.07
N SER A 312 11.63 -5.53 22.73
CA SER A 312 11.21 -4.15 22.50
C SER A 312 11.70 -3.23 23.60
N ASP A 313 12.55 -2.26 23.26
CA ASP A 313 12.88 -1.11 24.14
C ASP A 313 11.61 -0.31 24.52
N MET A 314 10.57 -0.43 23.69
CA MET A 314 9.23 0.07 23.92
C MET A 314 8.33 -1.08 24.37
N LYS A 315 8.32 -1.42 25.67
CA LYS A 315 7.34 -2.33 26.29
C LYS A 315 5.90 -1.93 25.91
N LEU A 316 5.41 -2.49 24.81
CA LEU A 316 4.15 -2.10 24.17
C LEU A 316 3.00 -2.57 25.05
N VAL A 317 2.14 -1.61 25.41
CA VAL A 317 0.98 -1.81 26.30
C VAL A 317 0.17 -3.02 25.84
N ARG A 318 -0.01 -3.20 24.53
CA ARG A 318 -0.76 -4.30 23.95
C ARG A 318 -0.25 -5.70 24.31
N CYS A 319 1.05 -5.99 24.19
CA CYS A 319 1.59 -7.30 24.53
C CYS A 319 1.34 -7.62 26.00
N THR A 320 1.55 -6.62 26.85
CA THR A 320 1.31 -6.70 28.28
C THR A 320 -0.17 -6.96 28.61
N LEU A 321 -1.09 -6.28 27.93
CA LEU A 321 -2.54 -6.53 28.08
C LEU A 321 -2.92 -7.95 27.67
N CYS A 322 -2.39 -8.44 26.54
CA CYS A 322 -2.62 -9.81 26.11
C CYS A 322 -2.08 -10.83 27.13
N ILE A 323 -0.91 -10.57 27.74
CA ILE A 323 -0.37 -11.38 28.84
C ILE A 323 -1.32 -11.34 30.04
N CYS A 324 -1.74 -10.16 30.50
CA CYS A 324 -2.68 -10.01 31.62
C CYS A 324 -3.99 -10.78 31.37
N HIS A 325 -4.52 -10.69 30.15
CA HIS A 325 -5.70 -11.45 29.72
C HIS A 325 -5.46 -12.96 29.85
N ALA A 326 -4.36 -13.47 29.30
CA ALA A 326 -4.02 -14.90 29.35
C ALA A 326 -3.91 -15.41 30.80
N TYR A 327 -3.22 -14.66 31.68
CA TYR A 327 -3.13 -15.00 33.11
C TYR A 327 -4.51 -15.03 33.77
N HIS A 328 -5.37 -14.05 33.46
CA HIS A 328 -6.74 -14.02 33.98
C HIS A 328 -7.56 -15.23 33.52
N MET A 329 -7.50 -15.59 32.24
CA MET A 329 -8.22 -16.75 31.69
C MET A 329 -7.75 -18.07 32.31
N LEU A 330 -6.46 -18.16 32.66
CA LEU A 330 -5.88 -19.30 33.39
C LEU A 330 -6.17 -19.28 34.90
N LYS A 331 -6.87 -18.25 35.41
CA LYS A 331 -7.12 -18.03 36.85
C LYS A 331 -5.83 -17.95 37.68
N LEU A 332 -4.77 -17.41 37.08
CA LEU A 332 -3.48 -17.21 37.72
C LEU A 332 -3.32 -15.77 38.20
N ALA A 333 -2.49 -15.57 39.22
CA ALA A 333 -2.12 -14.23 39.66
C ALA A 333 -1.30 -13.52 38.57
N ILE A 334 -1.73 -12.32 38.17
CA ILE A 334 -1.03 -11.51 37.16
C ILE A 334 0.25 -10.93 37.78
N PRO A 335 1.44 -11.15 37.18
CA PRO A 335 2.68 -10.57 37.69
C PRO A 335 2.67 -9.04 37.67
N SER A 336 3.17 -8.42 38.74
CA SER A 336 3.11 -6.97 38.96
C SER A 336 3.85 -6.14 37.90
N GLU A 337 4.86 -6.72 37.25
CA GLU A 337 5.59 -6.09 36.14
C GLU A 337 4.70 -5.77 34.93
N TYR A 338 3.60 -6.51 34.74
CA TYR A 338 2.64 -6.30 33.66
C TYR A 338 1.49 -5.35 34.06
N LEU A 339 1.34 -5.05 35.36
CA LEU A 339 0.31 -4.16 35.89
C LEU A 339 0.79 -2.72 36.10
N ARG A 340 2.04 -2.42 35.75
CA ARG A 340 2.68 -1.11 35.99
C ARG A 340 3.30 -0.57 34.72
N ILE A 341 2.47 -0.12 33.78
CA ILE A 341 2.92 0.61 32.58
C ILE A 341 2.60 2.09 32.77
N ASN A 342 3.65 2.92 32.74
CA ASN A 342 3.56 4.34 33.06
C ASN A 342 4.01 5.26 31.91
N ASN A 343 4.31 4.71 30.73
CA ASN A 343 4.76 5.51 29.60
C ASN A 343 3.67 5.63 28.53
N PRO A 344 2.93 6.77 28.46
CA PRO A 344 1.79 6.95 27.57
C PRO A 344 2.13 6.84 26.08
N THR A 345 3.40 6.98 25.69
CA THR A 345 3.83 6.83 24.28
C THR A 345 3.93 5.37 23.82
N LYS A 346 3.71 4.40 24.71
CA LYS A 346 3.86 2.96 24.44
C LYS A 346 2.57 2.21 24.12
N GLY A 347 1.47 2.93 23.86
CA GLY A 347 0.17 2.37 23.47
C GLY A 347 -0.70 3.43 22.82
N ASP A 348 -1.64 3.01 21.99
CA ASP A 348 -2.64 3.94 21.43
C ASP A 348 -3.78 4.20 22.43
N SER A 349 -4.70 5.12 22.09
CA SER A 349 -5.83 5.47 22.96
C SER A 349 -6.72 4.28 23.33
N VAL A 350 -6.79 3.26 22.47
CA VAL A 350 -7.55 2.02 22.71
C VAL A 350 -6.78 1.11 23.65
N ASP A 351 -5.48 0.96 23.47
CA ASP A 351 -4.61 0.20 24.37
C ASP A 351 -4.69 0.78 25.80
N TRP A 352 -4.68 2.11 25.95
CA TRP A 352 -4.81 2.76 27.26
C TRP A 352 -6.21 2.64 27.87
N ALA A 353 -7.27 2.66 27.06
CA ALA A 353 -8.62 2.38 27.54
C ALA A 353 -8.73 0.95 28.09
N LEU A 354 -8.16 -0.04 27.40
CA LEU A 354 -8.11 -1.43 27.85
C LEU A 354 -7.24 -1.61 29.10
N TYR A 355 -6.11 -0.91 29.18
CA TYR A 355 -5.28 -0.89 30.37
C TYR A 355 -6.01 -0.35 31.60
N ALA A 356 -6.73 0.76 31.44
CA ALA A 356 -7.58 1.29 32.50
C ALA A 356 -8.68 0.30 32.93
N ILE A 357 -9.20 -0.53 32.01
CA ILE A 357 -10.18 -1.59 32.33
C ILE A 357 -9.54 -2.67 33.23
N TYR A 358 -8.36 -3.19 32.88
CA TYR A 358 -7.65 -4.18 33.71
C TYR A 358 -7.21 -3.63 35.06
N HIS A 359 -6.90 -2.34 35.14
CA HIS A 359 -6.48 -1.68 36.37
C HIS A 359 -7.67 -1.39 37.32
N ASN A 360 -8.90 -1.29 36.81
CA ASN A 360 -10.03 -0.74 37.57
C ASN A 360 -11.17 -1.71 37.93
N PHE A 361 -11.38 -2.92 37.34
CA PHE A 361 -12.63 -3.68 37.63
C PHE A 361 -12.62 -5.23 37.62
N LYS A 362 -13.68 -5.79 38.26
CA LYS A 362 -14.01 -7.20 38.58
C LYS A 362 -14.56 -8.02 37.39
N ALA A 363 -14.00 -9.22 37.20
CA ALA A 363 -14.39 -10.49 36.53
C ALA A 363 -15.64 -10.70 35.62
N GLY A 364 -16.44 -9.69 35.21
CA GLY A 364 -17.80 -9.93 34.68
C GLY A 364 -18.07 -9.83 33.16
N GLN A 365 -17.16 -9.33 32.32
CA GLN A 365 -17.48 -8.97 30.91
C GLN A 365 -16.49 -9.56 29.88
N ILE A 366 -16.42 -10.89 29.81
CA ILE A 366 -15.36 -11.64 29.12
C ILE A 366 -15.48 -11.63 27.58
N GLU A 367 -16.68 -11.76 27.02
CA GLU A 367 -16.87 -11.91 25.56
C GLU A 367 -16.75 -10.60 24.76
N GLU A 368 -17.20 -9.47 25.34
CA GLU A 368 -17.00 -8.16 24.71
C GLU A 368 -15.51 -7.78 24.70
N GLN A 369 -14.78 -8.06 25.78
CA GLN A 369 -13.33 -7.80 25.88
C GLN A 369 -12.51 -8.57 24.85
N LYS A 370 -12.87 -9.84 24.59
CA LYS A 370 -12.30 -10.64 23.51
C LYS A 370 -12.51 -9.90 22.17
N LYS A 371 -13.74 -9.55 21.79
CA LYS A 371 -14.00 -8.85 20.51
C LYS A 371 -13.21 -7.53 20.32
N TYR A 372 -12.92 -6.79 21.38
CA TYR A 372 -12.20 -5.51 21.29
C TYR A 372 -10.67 -5.62 21.17
N LEU A 373 -10.02 -6.56 21.88
CA LEU A 373 -8.59 -6.86 21.66
C LEU A 373 -8.33 -7.29 20.20
N ILE A 374 -9.38 -7.84 19.58
CA ILE A 374 -9.37 -8.53 18.29
C ILE A 374 -9.56 -7.61 17.08
N LYS A 375 -10.47 -6.64 17.16
CA LYS A 375 -10.92 -5.85 15.99
C LYS A 375 -9.81 -5.06 15.27
N LYS A 376 -8.64 -4.85 15.90
CA LYS A 376 -7.51 -4.10 15.32
C LYS A 376 -6.43 -4.94 14.65
N PHE A 377 -6.53 -6.27 14.66
CA PHE A 377 -5.55 -7.15 14.01
C PHE A 377 -5.65 -7.15 12.47
N TYR A 378 -6.79 -6.75 11.92
CA TYR A 378 -7.08 -6.80 10.48
C TYR A 378 -6.61 -5.59 9.66
N LEU A 379 -5.86 -4.65 10.26
CA LEU A 379 -5.61 -3.32 9.66
C LEU A 379 -4.15 -2.83 9.66
N TYR A 380 -3.14 -3.69 9.77
CA TYR A 380 -1.74 -3.28 9.55
C TYR A 380 -0.96 -4.25 8.67
#